data_AF-G9KCK8-F1
#
_entry.id   AF-G9KCK8-F1
#
_cell.length_a   1.000
_cell.length_b   1.000
_cell.length_c   1.000
_cell.angle_alpha   90.00
_cell.angle_beta   90.00
_cell.angle_gamma   90.00
#
_symmetry.space_group_name_H-M   'P 1'
#
loop_
_entity.id
_entity.type
_entity.pdbx_description
1 polymer ?
#
loop_
_entity_poly.entity_id
_entity_poly.type
_entity_poly.pdbx_seq_one_letter_code
_entity_poly.pdbx_strand_id
1 'polypeptide(L)'
;QILSVSELLEKHGLERPVSFVKNTQSSSEEARKLMVRLTRHTGRKQPPVSESHWRTLLQDMLTMQQNVYTCLDSDACYEIFTESLLCSSRLENIHLAGQMMHCSACSINPPASVAHKGKTQYRVGYERSIDLVLAASREYFNSSTSLTDSCMDLARCCLQLITDRPAAIQEELDLIQALGCLEEFGVKILPLQVRLCSDRISLIKE
;
A
#
# COMPACT_ATOMS: atom_id res chain seq x y z
N GLN A 1 -26.51 -12.44 -6.52
CA GLN A 1 -25.53 -11.81 -5.61
C GLN A 1 -24.40 -12.76 -5.22
N ILE A 2 -24.65 -13.90 -4.58
CA ILE A 2 -23.55 -14.85 -4.23
C ILE A 2 -22.90 -15.48 -5.48
N LEU A 3 -23.71 -15.89 -6.47
CA LEU A 3 -23.20 -16.45 -7.72
C LEU A 3 -22.30 -15.44 -8.46
N SER A 4 -22.74 -14.19 -8.57
CA SER A 4 -21.97 -13.11 -9.20
C SER A 4 -20.64 -12.82 -8.48
N VAL A 5 -20.58 -12.97 -7.15
CA VAL A 5 -19.29 -12.87 -6.43
C VAL A 5 -18.37 -14.04 -6.76
N SER A 6 -18.91 -15.24 -6.93
CA SER A 6 -18.11 -16.42 -7.31
C SER A 6 -17.52 -16.24 -8.72
N GLU A 7 -18.31 -15.71 -9.66
CA GLU A 7 -17.86 -15.34 -11.02
C GLU A 7 -16.76 -14.26 -11.00
N LEU A 8 -16.87 -13.24 -10.12
CA LEU A 8 -15.83 -12.22 -9.96
C LEU A 8 -14.53 -12.81 -9.39
N LEU A 9 -14.63 -13.75 -8.45
CA LEU A 9 -13.46 -14.45 -7.91
C LEU A 9 -12.77 -15.30 -8.99
N GLU A 10 -13.54 -16.01 -9.81
CA GLU A 10 -13.04 -16.77 -10.96
C GLU A 10 -12.36 -15.88 -12.00
N LYS A 11 -12.99 -14.75 -12.37
CA LYS A 11 -12.41 -13.72 -13.27
C LYS A 11 -11.00 -13.31 -12.85
N HIS A 12 -10.73 -13.24 -11.54
CA HIS A 12 -9.43 -12.84 -11.01
C HIS A 12 -8.45 -14.01 -10.80
N GLY A 13 -8.85 -15.26 -11.03
CA GLY A 13 -8.02 -16.45 -10.85
C GLY A 13 -8.08 -17.05 -9.44
N LEU A 14 -9.13 -16.74 -8.68
CA LEU A 14 -9.35 -17.26 -7.33
C LEU A 14 -10.68 -18.01 -7.24
N GLU A 15 -10.84 -19.07 -8.04
CA GLU A 15 -12.03 -19.92 -8.00
C GLU A 15 -12.35 -20.40 -6.57
N ARG A 16 -13.60 -20.16 -6.16
CA ARG A 16 -14.14 -20.60 -4.88
C ARG A 16 -15.56 -21.14 -5.07
N PRO A 17 -15.93 -22.22 -4.37
CA PRO A 17 -17.29 -22.73 -4.46
C PRO A 17 -18.27 -21.71 -3.87
N VAL A 18 -19.50 -21.70 -4.38
CA VAL A 18 -20.60 -20.85 -3.87
C VAL A 18 -20.82 -21.06 -2.37
N SER A 19 -20.60 -22.28 -1.87
CA SER A 19 -20.66 -22.60 -0.44
C SER A 19 -19.63 -21.84 0.39
N PHE A 20 -18.43 -21.59 -0.13
CA PHE A 20 -17.40 -20.79 0.55
C PHE A 20 -17.91 -19.37 0.78
N VAL A 21 -18.40 -18.70 -0.27
CA VAL A 21 -18.91 -17.33 -0.19
C VAL A 21 -20.09 -17.25 0.79
N LYS A 22 -21.01 -18.23 0.73
CA LYS A 22 -22.14 -18.30 1.66
C LYS A 22 -21.70 -18.45 3.12
N ASN A 23 -20.63 -19.20 3.38
CA ASN A 23 -20.14 -19.47 4.73
C ASN A 23 -19.32 -18.30 5.30
N THR A 24 -18.70 -17.47 4.46
CA THR A 24 -17.81 -16.38 4.89
C THR A 24 -18.45 -14.99 4.84
N GLN A 25 -19.59 -14.81 4.16
CA GLN A 25 -20.22 -13.49 3.93
C GLN A 25 -20.45 -12.63 5.18
N SER A 26 -20.64 -13.25 6.35
CA SER A 26 -20.89 -12.55 7.62
C SER A 26 -19.64 -12.37 8.49
N SER A 27 -18.49 -12.90 8.08
CA SER A 27 -17.23 -12.78 8.81
C SER A 27 -16.37 -11.67 8.20
N SER A 28 -16.24 -10.56 8.93
CA SER A 28 -15.40 -9.43 8.51
C SER A 28 -13.93 -9.84 8.33
N GLU A 29 -13.43 -10.76 9.18
CA GLU A 29 -12.08 -11.28 9.07
C GLU A 29 -11.86 -12.09 7.78
N GLU A 30 -12.78 -12.99 7.44
CA GLU A 30 -12.67 -13.80 6.22
C GLU A 30 -12.89 -12.95 4.96
N ALA A 31 -13.81 -11.97 5.02
CA ALA A 31 -13.98 -10.97 3.97
C ALA A 31 -12.68 -10.20 3.73
N ARG A 32 -12.03 -9.70 4.79
CA ARG A 32 -10.75 -8.99 4.70
C ARG A 32 -9.66 -9.87 4.10
N LYS A 33 -9.52 -11.10 4.59
CA LYS A 33 -8.54 -12.07 4.06
C LYS A 33 -8.77 -12.36 2.58
N LEU A 34 -10.03 -12.43 2.13
CA LEU A 34 -10.36 -12.64 0.73
C LEU A 34 -9.93 -11.45 -0.15
N MET A 35 -10.23 -10.22 0.28
CA MET A 35 -9.81 -9.00 -0.42
C MET A 35 -8.28 -8.89 -0.51
N VAL A 36 -7.56 -9.17 0.57
CA VAL A 36 -6.08 -9.23 0.58
C VAL A 36 -5.57 -10.32 -0.35
N ARG A 37 -6.23 -11.48 -0.40
CA ARG A 37 -5.83 -12.57 -1.29
C ARG A 37 -6.00 -12.19 -2.77
N LEU A 38 -7.08 -11.50 -3.11
CA LEU A 38 -7.35 -10.99 -4.46
C LEU A 38 -6.25 -10.03 -4.95
N THR A 39 -5.92 -9.03 -4.13
CA THR A 39 -4.90 -8.04 -4.48
C THR A 39 -3.51 -8.67 -4.58
N ARG A 40 -3.14 -9.54 -3.64
CA ARG A 40 -1.87 -10.28 -3.68
C ARG A 40 -1.76 -11.20 -4.89
N HIS A 41 -2.85 -11.89 -5.26
CA HIS A 41 -2.86 -12.75 -6.44
C HIS A 41 -2.64 -11.92 -7.71
N THR A 42 -3.35 -10.78 -7.84
CA THR A 42 -3.17 -9.85 -8.95
C THR A 42 -1.75 -9.28 -9.03
N GLY A 43 -1.18 -8.86 -7.89
CA GLY A 43 0.19 -8.31 -7.84
C GLY A 43 1.29 -9.31 -8.19
N ARG A 44 1.02 -10.61 -8.14
CA ARG A 44 1.96 -11.69 -8.49
C ARG A 44 1.83 -12.19 -9.93
N LYS A 45 0.87 -11.67 -10.71
CA LYS A 45 0.69 -12.09 -12.10
C LYS A 45 1.93 -11.74 -12.94
N GLN A 46 2.27 -12.65 -13.85
CA GLN A 46 3.34 -12.49 -14.83
C GLN A 46 2.77 -12.74 -16.24
N PRO A 47 2.85 -11.77 -17.17
CA PRO A 47 3.44 -10.44 -17.01
C PRO A 47 2.66 -9.54 -16.02
N PRO A 48 3.27 -8.46 -15.52
CA PRO A 48 2.62 -7.50 -14.62
C PRO A 48 1.36 -6.92 -15.24
N VAL A 49 0.32 -6.74 -14.42
CA VAL A 49 -0.94 -6.17 -14.88
C VAL A 49 -0.85 -4.65 -15.07
N SER A 50 -1.68 -4.12 -15.96
CA SER A 50 -1.80 -2.68 -16.21
C SER A 50 -2.53 -1.97 -15.07
N GLU A 51 -2.36 -0.64 -15.00
CA GLU A 51 -3.16 0.22 -14.11
C GLU A 51 -4.68 0.01 -14.32
N SER A 52 -5.13 -0.13 -15.56
CA SER A 52 -6.54 -0.38 -15.88
C SER A 52 -7.06 -1.69 -15.28
N HIS A 53 -6.22 -2.73 -15.23
CA HIS A 53 -6.54 -3.99 -14.57
C HIS A 53 -6.65 -3.82 -13.06
N TRP A 54 -5.73 -3.08 -12.43
CA TRP A 54 -5.83 -2.74 -11.01
C TRP A 54 -7.11 -1.96 -10.69
N ARG A 55 -7.46 -0.95 -11.49
CA ARG A 55 -8.71 -0.21 -11.30
C ARG A 55 -9.95 -1.10 -11.46
N THR A 56 -9.92 -2.03 -12.41
CA THR A 56 -10.99 -3.03 -12.60
C THR A 56 -11.11 -3.94 -11.37
N LEU A 57 -9.98 -4.42 -10.83
CA LEU A 57 -9.97 -5.21 -9.59
C LEU A 57 -10.62 -4.44 -8.43
N LEU A 58 -10.28 -3.16 -8.24
CA LEU A 58 -10.88 -2.36 -7.18
C LEU A 58 -12.41 -2.24 -7.33
N GLN A 59 -12.90 -2.02 -8.56
CA GLN A 59 -14.34 -2.00 -8.81
C GLN A 59 -15.01 -3.34 -8.52
N ASP A 60 -14.37 -4.45 -8.89
CA ASP A 60 -14.87 -5.79 -8.59
C ASP A 60 -14.86 -6.06 -7.06
N MET A 61 -13.82 -5.62 -6.34
CA MET A 61 -13.75 -5.70 -4.87
C MET A 61 -14.90 -4.94 -4.20
N LEU A 62 -15.16 -3.70 -4.62
CA LEU A 62 -16.27 -2.90 -4.13
C LEU A 62 -17.63 -3.54 -4.48
N THR A 63 -17.75 -4.13 -5.67
CA THR A 63 -18.95 -4.86 -6.08
C THR A 63 -19.19 -6.08 -5.19
N MET A 64 -18.13 -6.83 -4.83
CA MET A 64 -18.23 -7.97 -3.91
C MET A 64 -18.58 -7.51 -2.48
N GLN A 65 -17.99 -6.41 -2.02
CA GLN A 65 -18.28 -5.80 -0.72
C GLN A 65 -19.75 -5.34 -0.63
N GLN A 66 -20.23 -4.57 -1.61
CA GLN A 66 -21.60 -4.03 -1.62
C GLN A 66 -22.68 -5.11 -1.72
N ASN A 67 -22.42 -6.20 -2.46
CA ASN A 67 -23.44 -7.20 -2.74
C ASN A 67 -23.48 -8.36 -1.75
N VAL A 68 -22.36 -8.72 -1.13
CA VAL A 68 -22.25 -9.93 -0.29
C VAL A 68 -21.47 -9.67 0.98
N TYR A 69 -20.27 -9.09 0.90
CA TYR A 69 -19.41 -8.86 2.06
C TYR A 69 -19.70 -7.51 2.73
N THR A 70 -20.97 -7.24 3.04
CA THR A 70 -21.42 -5.99 3.67
C THR A 70 -20.95 -5.84 5.12
N CYS A 71 -20.38 -6.89 5.70
CA CYS A 71 -19.66 -6.87 6.98
C CYS A 71 -18.29 -6.16 6.92
N LEU A 72 -17.86 -5.74 5.73
CA LEU A 72 -16.63 -4.98 5.50
C LEU A 72 -17.01 -3.55 5.06
N ASP A 73 -16.34 -2.54 5.61
CA ASP A 73 -16.49 -1.17 5.12
C ASP A 73 -15.85 -1.03 3.72
N SER A 74 -16.40 -0.16 2.88
CA SER A 74 -15.76 0.20 1.61
C SER A 74 -14.36 0.77 1.82
N ASP A 75 -14.14 1.51 2.91
CA ASP A 75 -12.85 2.11 3.24
C ASP A 75 -11.77 1.03 3.38
N ALA A 76 -12.12 -0.11 3.97
CA ALA A 76 -11.21 -1.25 4.08
C ALA A 76 -10.81 -1.83 2.72
N CYS A 77 -11.67 -1.81 1.70
CA CYS A 77 -11.30 -2.22 0.34
C CYS A 77 -10.25 -1.28 -0.27
N TYR A 78 -10.41 0.03 -0.09
CA TYR A 78 -9.45 1.02 -0.57
C TYR A 78 -8.11 0.92 0.17
N GLU A 79 -8.12 0.72 1.48
CA GLU A 79 -6.90 0.52 2.26
C GLU A 79 -6.14 -0.73 1.81
N ILE A 80 -6.82 -1.88 1.70
CA ILE A 80 -6.21 -3.15 1.25
C ILE A 80 -5.62 -3.00 -0.15
N PHE A 81 -6.36 -2.32 -1.04
CA PHE A 81 -5.91 -2.06 -2.41
C PHE A 81 -4.65 -1.19 -2.43
N THR A 82 -4.67 -0.06 -1.73
CA THR A 82 -3.54 0.87 -1.63
C THR A 82 -2.31 0.21 -0.99
N GLU A 83 -2.49 -0.51 0.12
CA GLU A 83 -1.42 -1.30 0.77
C GLU A 83 -0.77 -2.27 -0.23
N SER A 84 -1.60 -2.98 -1.00
CA SER A 84 -1.11 -3.97 -1.96
C SER A 84 -0.34 -3.35 -3.13
N LEU A 85 -0.72 -2.14 -3.56
CA LEU A 85 0.02 -1.39 -4.58
C LEU A 85 1.37 -0.92 -4.05
N LEU A 86 1.40 -0.34 -2.84
CA LEU A 86 2.61 0.12 -2.18
C LEU A 86 3.63 -1.01 -2.00
N CYS A 87 3.17 -2.22 -1.66
CA CYS A 87 4.05 -3.37 -1.38
C CYS A 87 4.33 -4.26 -2.62
N SER A 88 3.97 -3.81 -3.83
CA SER A 88 4.06 -4.64 -5.04
C SER A 88 5.46 -4.70 -5.68
N SER A 89 6.42 -3.96 -5.13
CA SER A 89 7.79 -3.80 -5.63
C SER A 89 7.86 -3.24 -7.04
N ARG A 90 6.92 -2.33 -7.36
CA ARG A 90 6.79 -1.69 -8.66
C ARG A 90 6.52 -0.20 -8.51
N LEU A 91 7.35 0.61 -9.15
CA LEU A 91 7.25 2.06 -9.08
C LEU A 91 5.91 2.57 -9.64
N GLU A 92 5.41 1.97 -10.72
CA GLU A 92 4.14 2.36 -11.33
C GLU A 92 2.96 2.15 -10.38
N ASN A 93 2.99 1.08 -9.61
CA ASN A 93 1.95 0.78 -8.62
C ASN A 93 2.05 1.71 -7.40
N ILE A 94 3.27 2.08 -6.96
CA ILE A 94 3.46 3.09 -5.90
C ILE A 94 2.86 4.43 -6.34
N HIS A 95 3.06 4.85 -7.60
CA HIS A 95 2.42 6.05 -8.12
C HIS A 95 0.89 5.95 -8.17
N LEU A 96 0.35 4.79 -8.56
CA LEU A 96 -1.10 4.55 -8.51
C LEU A 96 -1.63 4.63 -7.07
N ALA A 97 -0.91 4.09 -6.09
CA ALA A 97 -1.28 4.19 -4.68
C ALA A 97 -1.38 5.65 -4.23
N GLY A 98 -0.43 6.50 -4.63
CA GLY A 98 -0.46 7.94 -4.36
C GLY A 98 -1.72 8.64 -4.89
N GLN A 99 -2.29 8.18 -6.00
CA GLN A 99 -3.54 8.73 -6.53
C GLN A 99 -4.78 8.31 -5.71
N MET A 100 -4.68 7.22 -4.94
CA MET A 100 -5.73 6.66 -4.09
C MET A 100 -5.68 7.19 -2.65
N MET A 101 -4.76 8.10 -2.33
CA MET A 101 -4.49 8.59 -0.98
C MET A 101 -4.58 10.11 -0.89
N HIS A 102 -4.88 10.62 0.31
CA HIS A 102 -4.58 12.00 0.65
C HIS A 102 -3.10 12.11 1.02
N CYS A 103 -2.36 12.90 0.25
CA CYS A 103 -0.89 13.04 0.36
C CYS A 103 -0.42 14.28 1.12
N SER A 104 -1.34 15.14 1.55
CA SER A 104 -1.07 16.29 2.42
C SER A 104 -2.29 16.62 3.26
N ALA A 105 -2.08 17.13 4.48
CA ALA A 105 -3.11 17.60 5.39
C ALA A 105 -3.99 18.70 4.76
N CYS A 106 -3.43 19.52 3.86
CA CYS A 106 -4.17 20.58 3.16
C CYS A 106 -4.96 20.07 1.93
N SER A 107 -4.83 18.78 1.57
CA SER A 107 -5.51 18.19 0.41
C SER A 107 -6.95 17.74 0.69
N ILE A 108 -7.51 18.12 1.85
CA ILE A 108 -8.91 17.90 2.18
C ILE A 108 -9.74 18.66 1.14
N ASN A 109 -10.61 17.94 0.44
CA ASN A 109 -11.37 18.42 -0.71
C ASN A 109 -11.84 19.88 -0.53
N PRO A 110 -11.63 20.77 -1.52
CA PRO A 110 -12.23 22.09 -1.45
C PRO A 110 -13.76 21.94 -1.32
N PRO A 111 -14.46 22.85 -0.61
CA PRO A 111 -15.92 22.88 -0.65
C PRO A 111 -16.36 22.96 -2.11
N ALA A 112 -17.45 22.26 -2.43
CA ALA A 112 -17.95 22.01 -3.77
C ALA A 112 -18.29 23.28 -4.58
N SER A 113 -17.28 24.05 -5.00
CA SER A 113 -17.45 25.29 -5.74
C SER A 113 -16.40 25.47 -6.84
N VAL A 114 -16.11 24.42 -7.62
CA VAL A 114 -15.97 24.50 -9.09
C VAL A 114 -16.26 23.11 -9.64
N ALA A 115 -17.54 22.84 -9.93
CA ALA A 115 -17.98 21.58 -10.48
C ALA A 115 -17.37 21.31 -11.87
N HIS A 116 -16.33 20.47 -11.91
CA HIS A 116 -16.14 19.58 -13.05
C HIS A 116 -17.00 18.34 -12.77
N LYS A 117 -17.86 17.97 -13.73
CA LYS A 117 -18.76 16.80 -13.68
C LYS A 117 -17.95 15.48 -13.70
N GLY A 118 -17.24 15.18 -12.62
CA GLY A 118 -16.60 13.90 -12.36
C GLY A 118 -16.92 13.50 -10.92
N LYS A 119 -17.41 12.27 -10.71
CA LYS A 119 -17.61 11.72 -9.36
C LYS A 119 -16.35 11.97 -8.54
N THR A 120 -16.47 12.57 -7.35
CA THR A 120 -15.38 12.65 -6.39
C THR A 120 -14.87 11.24 -6.15
N GLN A 121 -13.66 10.95 -6.64
CA GLN A 121 -13.05 9.63 -6.46
C GLN A 121 -12.65 9.51 -4.99
N TYR A 122 -13.16 8.49 -4.30
CA TYR A 122 -12.77 8.19 -2.93
C TYR A 122 -11.25 8.04 -2.82
N ARG A 123 -10.67 8.56 -1.73
CA ARG A 123 -9.27 8.43 -1.37
C ARG A 123 -9.15 8.04 0.10
N VAL A 124 -8.14 7.21 0.41
CA VAL A 124 -7.77 6.86 1.79
C VAL A 124 -7.43 8.15 2.55
N GLY A 125 -7.96 8.29 3.76
CA GLY A 125 -7.75 9.46 4.63
C GLY A 125 -6.27 9.73 4.91
N TYR A 126 -5.92 10.97 5.25
CA TYR A 126 -4.53 11.41 5.38
C TYR A 126 -3.74 10.63 6.45
N GLU A 127 -4.26 10.54 7.67
CA GLU A 127 -3.63 9.78 8.76
C GLU A 127 -3.37 8.32 8.35
N ARG A 128 -4.38 7.70 7.73
CA ARG A 128 -4.26 6.32 7.26
C ARG A 128 -3.27 6.17 6.10
N SER A 129 -3.16 7.17 5.25
CA SER A 129 -2.19 7.21 4.15
C SER A 129 -0.76 7.27 4.70
N ILE A 130 -0.52 8.04 5.77
CA ILE A 130 0.77 8.07 6.48
C ILE A 130 1.11 6.67 7.01
N ASP A 131 0.17 6.02 7.71
CA ASP A 131 0.40 4.68 8.26
C ASP A 131 0.80 3.67 7.18
N LEU A 132 0.08 3.65 6.06
CA LEU A 132 0.34 2.75 4.94
C LEU A 132 1.70 3.01 4.30
N VAL A 133 2.04 4.28 4.08
CA VAL A 133 3.33 4.70 3.51
C VAL A 133 4.49 4.32 4.43
N LEU A 134 4.36 4.58 5.73
CA LEU A 134 5.37 4.22 6.72
C LEU A 134 5.55 2.70 6.80
N ALA A 135 4.46 1.93 6.83
CA ALA A 135 4.53 0.48 6.86
C ALA A 135 5.28 -0.08 5.64
N ALA A 136 4.91 0.35 4.43
CA ALA A 136 5.54 -0.11 3.19
C ALA A 136 7.01 0.33 3.10
N SER A 137 7.33 1.58 3.43
CA SER A 137 8.71 2.08 3.41
C SER A 137 9.60 1.32 4.39
N ARG A 138 9.10 1.04 5.60
CA ARG A 138 9.83 0.24 6.60
C ARG A 138 10.06 -1.18 6.13
N GLU A 139 9.09 -1.81 5.46
CA GLU A 139 9.27 -3.15 4.90
C GLU A 139 10.41 -3.15 3.86
N TYR A 140 10.39 -2.21 2.91
CA TYR A 140 11.45 -2.08 1.91
C TYR A 140 12.82 -1.77 2.49
N PHE A 141 12.88 -0.87 3.46
CA PHE A 141 14.11 -0.54 4.17
C PHE A 141 14.66 -1.78 4.89
N ASN A 142 13.81 -2.51 5.60
CA ASN A 142 14.22 -3.68 6.38
C ASN A 142 14.60 -4.88 5.52
N SER A 143 14.06 -4.99 4.30
CA SER A 143 14.42 -6.04 3.34
C SER A 143 15.70 -5.74 2.56
N SER A 144 16.16 -4.49 2.57
CA SER A 144 17.33 -4.06 1.82
C SER A 144 18.63 -4.60 2.40
N THR A 145 19.58 -4.93 1.52
CA THR A 145 20.92 -5.39 1.89
C THR A 145 22.01 -4.32 1.78
N SER A 146 21.73 -3.18 1.14
CA SER A 146 22.65 -2.04 0.98
C SER A 146 21.89 -0.78 0.53
N LEU A 147 22.54 0.37 0.45
CA LEU A 147 21.90 1.57 -0.14
C LEU A 147 21.60 1.47 -1.62
N THR A 148 22.35 0.63 -2.33
CA THR A 148 22.24 0.41 -3.78
C THR A 148 21.16 -0.62 -4.14
N ASP A 149 20.52 -1.23 -3.13
CA ASP A 149 19.38 -2.11 -3.31
C ASP A 149 18.18 -1.34 -3.87
N SER A 150 17.50 -1.90 -4.86
CA SER A 150 16.31 -1.27 -5.45
C SER A 150 15.18 -1.06 -4.45
N CYS A 151 15.14 -1.84 -3.36
CA CYS A 151 14.20 -1.62 -2.26
C CYS A 151 14.42 -0.25 -1.59
N MET A 152 15.64 0.28 -1.53
CA MET A 152 15.88 1.60 -0.95
C MET A 152 15.27 2.71 -1.80
N ASP A 153 15.29 2.57 -3.12
CA ASP A 153 14.60 3.50 -4.02
C ASP A 153 13.08 3.43 -3.82
N LEU A 154 12.52 2.22 -3.70
CA LEU A 154 11.09 2.02 -3.43
C LEU A 154 10.68 2.60 -2.06
N ALA A 155 11.49 2.40 -1.01
CA ALA A 155 11.28 2.98 0.31
C ALA A 155 11.20 4.52 0.25
N ARG A 156 12.12 5.15 -0.49
CA ARG A 156 12.12 6.60 -0.73
C ARG A 156 10.90 7.03 -1.53
N CYS A 157 10.55 6.31 -2.60
CA CYS A 157 9.37 6.61 -3.42
C CYS A 157 8.08 6.56 -2.60
N CYS A 158 7.92 5.58 -1.69
CA CYS A 158 6.78 5.53 -0.78
C CYS A 158 6.70 6.78 0.09
N LEU A 159 7.79 7.14 0.78
CA LEU A 159 7.82 8.30 1.69
C LEU A 159 7.55 9.62 0.96
N GLN A 160 8.07 9.77 -0.26
CA GLN A 160 7.89 10.96 -1.09
C GLN A 160 6.46 11.15 -1.61
N LEU A 161 5.58 10.14 -1.46
CA LEU A 161 4.15 10.32 -1.72
C LEU A 161 3.52 11.35 -0.78
N ILE A 162 3.98 11.45 0.48
CA ILE A 162 3.48 12.42 1.45
C ILE A 162 4.27 13.72 1.32
N THR A 163 3.65 14.75 0.75
CA THR A 163 4.36 15.93 0.24
C THR A 163 4.69 16.96 1.31
N ASP A 164 3.93 17.00 2.39
CA ASP A 164 4.13 17.92 3.52
C ASP A 164 5.03 17.34 4.62
N ARG A 165 5.51 16.09 4.45
CA ARG A 165 6.56 15.45 5.27
C ARG A 165 6.37 15.67 6.78
N PRO A 166 5.29 15.14 7.37
CA PRO A 166 5.14 15.15 8.83
C PRO A 166 6.33 14.45 9.50
N ALA A 167 6.55 14.72 10.79
CA ALA A 167 7.74 14.29 11.53
C ALA A 167 8.10 12.81 11.32
N ALA A 168 7.14 11.89 11.41
CA ALA A 168 7.38 10.45 11.22
C ALA A 168 7.85 10.09 9.79
N ILE A 169 7.39 10.81 8.76
CA ILE A 169 7.86 10.63 7.38
C ILE A 169 9.28 11.17 7.23
N GLN A 170 9.55 12.35 7.81
CA GLN A 170 10.87 12.96 7.77
C GLN A 170 11.92 12.11 8.50
N GLU A 171 11.58 11.52 9.66
CA GLU A 171 12.47 10.61 10.41
C GLU A 171 12.91 9.40 9.57
N GLU A 172 12.01 8.80 8.79
CA GLU A 172 12.36 7.67 7.91
C GLU A 172 13.20 8.12 6.71
N LEU A 173 12.95 9.31 6.15
CA LEU A 173 13.80 9.90 5.11
C LEU A 173 15.20 10.19 5.63
N ASP A 174 15.30 10.77 6.83
CA ASP A 174 16.56 11.07 7.51
C ASP A 174 17.34 9.78 7.82
N LEU A 175 16.65 8.71 8.21
CA LEU A 175 17.28 7.41 8.42
C LEU A 175 17.88 6.83 7.14
N ILE A 176 17.16 6.94 6.01
CA ILE A 176 17.68 6.53 4.69
C ILE A 176 18.91 7.37 4.31
N GLN A 177 18.87 8.68 4.55
CA GLN A 177 20.00 9.57 4.28
C GLN A 177 21.20 9.26 5.18
N ALA A 178 20.97 8.97 6.46
CA ALA A 178 22.02 8.65 7.42
C ALA A 178 22.80 7.39 7.03
N LEU A 179 22.13 6.39 6.44
CA LEU A 179 22.82 5.24 5.85
C LEU A 179 23.80 5.67 4.76
N GLY A 180 23.42 6.64 3.92
CA GLY A 180 24.30 7.29 2.93
C GLY A 180 25.59 7.79 3.53
N CYS A 181 25.45 8.59 4.59
CA CYS A 181 26.61 9.10 5.31
C CYS A 181 27.46 7.97 5.91
N LEU A 182 26.85 6.96 6.52
CA LEU A 182 27.59 5.82 7.09
C LEU A 182 28.42 5.08 6.04
N GLU A 183 27.85 4.84 4.85
CA GLU A 183 28.58 4.19 3.75
C GLU A 183 29.74 5.06 3.23
N GLU A 184 29.56 6.38 3.15
CA GLU A 184 30.63 7.33 2.79
C GLU A 184 31.80 7.30 3.79
N PHE A 185 31.53 7.08 5.07
CA PHE A 185 32.55 6.87 6.11
C PHE A 185 33.11 5.44 6.17
N GLY A 186 32.70 4.55 5.25
CA GLY A 186 33.17 3.18 5.16
C GLY A 186 32.52 2.21 6.15
N VAL A 187 31.48 2.64 6.86
CA VAL A 187 30.74 1.80 7.81
C VAL A 187 29.80 0.87 7.03
N LYS A 188 30.16 -0.42 6.98
CA LYS A 188 29.37 -1.46 6.30
C LYS A 188 28.37 -2.08 7.27
N ILE A 189 27.14 -1.58 7.26
CA ILE A 189 26.06 -2.05 8.13
C ILE A 189 24.76 -2.23 7.34
N LEU A 190 23.99 -3.27 7.66
CA LEU A 190 22.70 -3.49 7.02
C LEU A 190 21.68 -2.45 7.48
N PRO A 191 20.78 -1.98 6.61
CA PRO A 191 19.70 -1.08 6.99
C PRO A 191 18.94 -1.52 8.24
N LEU A 192 18.53 -2.80 8.29
CA LEU A 192 17.83 -3.37 9.45
C LEU A 192 18.67 -3.28 10.75
N GLN A 193 19.99 -3.48 10.66
CA GLN A 193 20.87 -3.36 11.83
C GLN A 193 20.94 -1.92 12.34
N VAL A 194 20.98 -0.92 11.45
CA VAL A 194 20.92 0.49 11.86
C VAL A 194 19.61 0.82 12.57
N ARG A 195 18.48 0.32 12.06
CA ARG A 195 17.17 0.53 12.70
C ARG A 195 17.10 -0.07 14.11
N LEU A 196 17.69 -1.25 14.30
CA LEU A 196 17.67 -1.98 15.58
C LEU A 196 18.79 -1.53 16.54
N CYS A 197 19.72 -0.69 16.08
CA CYS A 197 20.86 -0.24 16.88
C CYS A 197 20.39 0.69 18.01
N SER A 198 20.56 0.25 19.25
CA SER A 198 20.22 1.03 20.45
C SER A 198 21.28 2.09 20.76
N ASP A 199 22.56 1.75 20.63
CA ASP A 199 23.68 2.70 20.78
C ASP A 199 24.12 3.23 19.42
N ARG A 200 23.40 4.25 18.90
CA ARG A 200 23.73 4.85 17.59
C ARG A 200 25.12 5.48 17.53
N ILE A 201 25.70 5.85 18.68
CA ILE A 201 27.05 6.44 18.72
C ILE A 201 28.12 5.38 18.41
N SER A 202 27.86 4.10 18.70
CA SER A 202 28.81 3.03 18.37
C SER A 202 29.06 2.89 16.87
N LEU A 203 28.12 3.34 16.02
CA LEU A 203 28.21 3.25 14.56
C LEU A 203 29.32 4.12 13.95
N ILE A 204 29.81 5.12 14.68
CA ILE A 204 30.80 6.10 14.20
C ILE A 204 32.10 6.07 15.01
N LYS A 205 32.28 5.06 15.87
CA LYS A 205 33.42 4.93 16.79
C LYS A 205 34.54 4.02 16.29
N GLU A 206 34.47 3.54 15.06
CA GLU A 206 35.53 2.73 14.43
C GLU A 206 36.59 3.59 13.71
#